data_AF-A0A7J4LJQ5-F1
#
_entry.id   AF-A0A7J4LJQ5-F1
#
_cell.length_a   1.000
_cell.length_b   1.000
_cell.length_c   1.000
_cell.angle_alpha   90.00
_cell.angle_beta   90.00
_cell.angle_gamma   90.00
#
_symmetry.space_group_name_H-M   'P 1'
#
loop_
_entity.id
_entity.type
_entity.pdbx_description
1 polymer ?
#
loop_
_entity_poly.entity_id
_entity_poly.type
_entity_poly.pdbx_seq_one_letter_code
_entity_poly.pdbx_strand_id
1 'polypeptide(L)'
;MALEKLKDLLKNETDNLGFAEALFGVCGAVFLYLVDLTTKWNGYPLLEVFSGALLIDALRIVIFGFFTIRLLMLIVEHNKQGFHWSAYISEGLLHLLWIMTAAIALKNPTSTLHLLFSILIYFLFGKAVPEEHKEDFTRAILVLTFMDFYGYALLKGISIGFILENQFNRILVPLWGFYVIGFAMKHNSSAIFSWTFFIISAIYVAALFDGVSLMAQQTDNLDQGIINQAKSSVFGGLNLLFGIPQMITDGWNNFYQQTFNQSYIYGGEQEETKNPQGVYLTEIERGDYTNYADSPIYIWARLEARTLDKPINPVTVTCSAELDDGNITQGIVNEESTEYKFLVISGVDRTISCRFNNLTEGRYTAVFNATFDFATDARRKVYLMDRDRYIEELQALNQRGQQATGKDVLLQLEITDTAPETIYTSGPVLVGIGSDNVPWDIGDQNNIKYRFGVTAENEWTIGGEILKINKIEMIVPPTFDIITTSCDIKMQPAGSREGDKVYATTAVIDDIDNLKTINCLMNVDKRSLDPVPVTTRFLRAHVDYTYMITEEIDFEVEPLPGNTT
;
A
#
# COMPACT_ATOMS: atom_id res chain seq x y z
N MET A 1 -14.26 32.74 -29.98
CA MET A 1 -15.14 31.73 -29.36
C MET A 1 -14.47 30.36 -29.23
N ALA A 2 -14.09 29.64 -30.31
CA ALA A 2 -13.36 28.37 -30.19
C ALA A 2 -11.93 28.53 -29.58
N LEU A 3 -11.23 29.60 -29.95
CA LEU A 3 -9.90 29.93 -29.41
C LEU A 3 -9.94 30.43 -27.96
N GLU A 4 -11.06 31.01 -27.53
CA GLU A 4 -11.26 31.42 -26.12
C GLU A 4 -11.66 30.24 -25.25
N LYS A 5 -12.52 29.33 -25.74
CA LYS A 5 -12.77 28.05 -25.08
C LYS A 5 -11.50 27.21 -24.93
N LEU A 6 -10.59 27.26 -25.92
CA LEU A 6 -9.29 26.59 -25.84
C LEU A 6 -8.39 27.24 -24.78
N LYS A 7 -8.42 28.57 -24.65
CA LYS A 7 -7.67 29.29 -23.61
C LYS A 7 -8.23 29.07 -22.21
N ASP A 8 -9.55 28.98 -22.05
CA ASP A 8 -10.19 28.69 -20.75
C ASP A 8 -9.98 27.23 -20.32
N LEU A 9 -9.95 26.28 -21.27
CA LEU A 9 -9.56 24.90 -20.99
C LEU A 9 -8.09 24.79 -20.54
N LEU A 10 -7.18 25.55 -21.16
CA LEU A 10 -5.77 25.60 -20.80
C LEU A 10 -5.48 26.35 -19.48
N LYS A 11 -6.40 27.20 -19.02
CA LYS A 11 -6.22 28.02 -17.80
C LYS A 11 -6.67 27.30 -16.52
N ASN A 12 -7.49 26.25 -16.66
CA ASN A 12 -7.96 25.39 -15.57
C ASN A 12 -7.09 24.13 -15.36
N GLU A 13 -5.98 24.02 -16.09
CA GLU A 13 -5.12 22.82 -16.13
C GLU A 13 -3.86 22.94 -15.26
N THR A 14 -3.86 23.82 -14.25
CA THR A 14 -2.70 23.95 -13.33
C THR A 14 -2.57 22.80 -12.32
N ASP A 15 -3.56 21.90 -12.26
CA ASP A 15 -3.57 20.73 -11.37
C ASP A 15 -3.55 19.38 -12.11
N ASN A 16 -3.46 19.38 -13.45
CA ASN A 16 -3.43 18.15 -14.24
C ASN A 16 -2.20 18.13 -15.15
N LEU A 17 -1.56 16.96 -15.24
CA LEU A 17 -0.44 16.71 -16.14
C LEU A 17 -0.79 17.18 -17.57
N GLY A 18 -0.11 18.23 -18.02
CA GLY A 18 -0.37 18.83 -19.32
C GLY A 18 0.00 17.88 -20.47
N PHE A 19 -0.72 18.04 -21.58
CA PHE A 19 -0.47 17.30 -22.81
C PHE A 19 0.99 17.44 -23.29
N ALA A 20 1.62 18.59 -23.04
CA ALA A 20 2.98 18.88 -23.45
C ALA A 20 4.01 18.02 -22.71
N GLU A 21 3.82 17.80 -21.41
CA GLU A 21 4.69 17.00 -20.55
C GLU A 21 4.66 15.55 -20.98
N ALA A 22 3.47 14.99 -21.18
CA ALA A 22 3.31 13.61 -21.67
C ALA A 22 3.87 13.43 -23.09
N LEU A 23 3.63 14.38 -23.98
CA LEU A 23 4.22 14.36 -25.33
C LEU A 23 5.75 14.42 -25.25
N PHE A 24 6.31 15.23 -24.36
CA PHE A 24 7.74 15.28 -24.09
C PHE A 24 8.26 13.92 -23.60
N GLY A 25 7.57 13.29 -22.64
CA GLY A 25 7.95 11.99 -22.11
C GLY A 25 8.01 10.92 -23.21
N VAL A 26 7.03 10.92 -24.11
CA VAL A 26 6.97 10.02 -25.27
C VAL A 26 8.04 10.32 -26.31
N CYS A 27 8.15 11.58 -26.74
CA CYS A 27 9.10 11.96 -27.77
C CYS A 27 10.55 11.80 -27.29
N GLY A 28 10.82 12.10 -26.02
CA GLY A 28 12.12 11.89 -25.40
C GLY A 28 12.48 10.42 -25.26
N ALA A 29 11.51 9.57 -24.91
CA ALA A 29 11.64 8.12 -24.96
C ALA A 29 12.02 7.59 -26.35
N VAL A 30 11.33 8.05 -27.40
CA VAL A 30 11.65 7.68 -28.78
C VAL A 30 13.02 8.23 -29.21
N PHE A 31 13.37 9.42 -28.76
CA PHE A 31 14.68 10.02 -29.04
C PHE A 31 15.82 9.21 -28.41
N LEU A 32 15.71 8.84 -27.12
CA LEU A 32 16.70 7.97 -26.46
C LEU A 32 16.87 6.66 -27.21
N TYR A 33 15.77 6.03 -27.62
CA TYR A 33 15.79 4.83 -28.43
C TYR A 33 16.59 4.99 -29.74
N LEU A 34 16.42 6.11 -30.45
CA LEU A 34 17.21 6.40 -31.65
C LEU A 34 18.69 6.63 -31.32
N VAL A 35 19.00 7.24 -30.17
CA VAL A 35 20.38 7.39 -29.69
C VAL A 35 21.01 6.03 -29.39
N ASP A 36 20.28 5.11 -28.77
CA ASP A 36 20.78 3.76 -28.50
C ASP A 36 21.04 2.98 -29.79
N LEU A 37 20.14 3.10 -30.76
CA LEU A 37 20.33 2.50 -32.08
C LEU A 37 21.60 2.98 -32.77
N THR A 38 21.87 4.28 -32.70
CA THR A 38 23.02 4.90 -33.37
C THR A 38 24.33 4.65 -32.63
N THR A 39 24.31 4.69 -31.30
CA THR A 39 25.49 4.50 -30.45
C THR A 39 25.76 3.04 -30.11
N LYS A 40 24.82 2.13 -30.43
CA LYS A 40 24.83 0.70 -30.06
C LYS A 40 24.99 0.50 -28.56
N TRP A 41 24.45 1.42 -27.77
CA TRP A 41 24.45 1.31 -26.33
C TRP A 41 23.48 0.21 -25.90
N ASN A 42 23.91 -0.60 -24.93
CA ASN A 42 23.30 -1.87 -24.61
C ASN A 42 23.18 -2.10 -23.09
N GLY A 43 23.21 -1.01 -22.31
CA GLY A 43 23.40 -1.04 -20.86
C GLY A 43 24.83 -1.45 -20.43
N TYR A 44 25.01 -1.61 -19.11
CA TYR A 44 26.25 -2.03 -18.47
C TYR A 44 26.11 -3.43 -17.86
N PRO A 45 27.05 -4.34 -18.13
CA PRO A 45 27.10 -5.64 -17.46
C PRO A 45 27.37 -5.46 -15.97
N LEU A 46 26.42 -5.88 -15.15
CA LEU A 46 26.45 -5.74 -13.70
C LEU A 46 27.73 -6.36 -13.10
N LEU A 47 28.23 -7.46 -13.67
CA LEU A 47 29.48 -8.12 -13.23
C LEU A 47 30.74 -7.27 -13.45
N GLU A 48 30.78 -6.43 -14.47
CA GLU A 48 31.94 -5.55 -14.74
C GLU A 48 31.98 -4.37 -13.77
N VAL A 49 30.81 -3.93 -13.30
CA VAL A 49 30.69 -2.89 -12.26
C VAL A 49 31.33 -3.35 -10.94
N PHE A 50 31.21 -4.64 -10.62
CA PHE A 50 31.75 -5.22 -9.38
C PHE A 50 33.21 -5.68 -9.46
N SER A 51 33.83 -5.70 -10.65
CA SER A 51 35.16 -6.32 -10.86
C SER A 51 36.32 -5.35 -11.20
N GLY A 52 36.09 -4.03 -11.32
CA GLY A 52 37.12 -3.06 -11.76
C GLY A 52 38.03 -2.47 -10.65
N ALA A 53 39.34 -2.72 -10.68
CA ALA A 53 40.22 -2.54 -9.50
C ALA A 53 40.74 -1.12 -9.11
N LEU A 54 40.40 0.00 -9.76
CA LEU A 54 41.10 1.28 -9.49
C LEU A 54 40.24 2.54 -9.30
N LEU A 55 39.03 2.59 -9.86
CA LEU A 55 38.04 3.65 -9.61
C LEU A 55 37.07 3.28 -8.47
N ILE A 56 37.06 2.00 -8.10
CA ILE A 56 36.16 1.42 -7.12
C ILE A 56 36.47 1.92 -5.70
N ASP A 57 37.72 2.25 -5.34
CA ASP A 57 38.02 2.68 -3.97
C ASP A 57 37.61 4.13 -3.69
N ALA A 58 37.83 5.06 -4.64
CA ALA A 58 37.35 6.43 -4.50
C ALA A 58 35.81 6.50 -4.56
N LEU A 59 35.19 5.70 -5.43
CA LEU A 59 33.75 5.60 -5.53
C LEU A 59 33.15 4.95 -4.29
N ARG A 60 33.76 3.88 -3.75
CA ARG A 60 33.37 3.24 -2.48
C ARG A 60 33.47 4.22 -1.33
N ILE A 61 34.49 5.07 -1.24
CA ILE A 61 34.62 6.05 -0.15
C ILE A 61 33.53 7.13 -0.25
N VAL A 62 33.23 7.64 -1.45
CA VAL A 62 32.18 8.65 -1.64
C VAL A 62 30.79 8.04 -1.41
N ILE A 63 30.55 6.85 -1.94
CA ILE A 63 29.31 6.09 -1.78
C ILE A 63 29.07 5.70 -0.33
N PHE A 64 30.09 5.14 0.34
CA PHE A 64 30.00 4.73 1.73
C PHE A 64 29.89 5.96 2.64
N GLY A 65 30.58 7.06 2.32
CA GLY A 65 30.43 8.34 3.01
C GLY A 65 29.02 8.90 2.90
N PHE A 66 28.44 8.94 1.69
CA PHE A 66 27.08 9.46 1.48
C PHE A 66 26.01 8.55 2.08
N PHE A 67 26.16 7.23 1.96
CA PHE A 67 25.31 6.24 2.62
C PHE A 67 25.39 6.37 4.14
N THR A 68 26.58 6.52 4.71
CA THR A 68 26.77 6.69 6.16
C THR A 68 26.16 8.01 6.64
N ILE A 69 26.35 9.11 5.90
CA ILE A 69 25.76 10.41 6.22
C ILE A 69 24.23 10.36 6.15
N ARG A 70 23.66 9.74 5.10
CA ARG A 70 22.20 9.63 4.96
C ARG A 70 21.62 8.67 6.00
N LEU A 71 22.27 7.55 6.28
CA LEU A 71 21.90 6.64 7.36
C LEU A 71 21.93 7.36 8.71
N LEU A 72 22.96 8.18 8.97
CA LEU A 72 23.04 9.00 10.19
C LEU A 72 21.95 10.09 10.24
N MET A 73 21.65 10.77 9.13
CA MET A 73 20.56 11.74 9.07
C MET A 73 19.21 11.07 9.33
N LEU A 74 18.98 9.89 8.75
CA LEU A 74 17.77 9.11 8.98
C LEU A 74 17.70 8.61 10.44
N ILE A 75 18.80 8.17 11.04
CA ILE A 75 18.86 7.83 12.47
C ILE A 75 18.54 9.06 13.36
N VAL A 76 18.99 10.25 12.98
CA VAL A 76 18.76 11.51 13.72
C VAL A 76 17.33 12.03 13.56
N GLU A 77 16.78 12.03 12.34
CA GLU A 77 15.37 12.34 12.07
C GLU A 77 14.45 11.38 12.84
N HIS A 78 14.91 10.15 13.06
CA HIS A 78 14.12 9.06 13.57
C HIS A 78 14.26 8.72 15.06
N ASN A 79 15.14 9.40 15.80
CA ASN A 79 15.02 9.46 17.27
C ASN A 79 13.69 10.09 17.74
N LYS A 80 12.79 10.41 16.80
CA LYS A 80 11.46 10.95 16.99
C LYS A 80 10.30 9.99 16.63
N GLN A 81 10.49 8.88 15.89
CA GLN A 81 9.35 8.14 15.26
C GLN A 81 9.43 6.58 15.10
N GLY A 82 10.21 5.81 15.87
CA GLY A 82 10.02 4.33 16.00
C GLY A 82 10.61 3.39 14.90
N PHE A 83 11.59 2.54 15.23
CA PHE A 83 12.63 1.99 14.33
C PHE A 83 12.31 0.68 13.55
N HIS A 84 12.40 0.69 12.19
CA HIS A 84 12.26 -0.50 11.33
C HIS A 84 13.40 -0.71 10.31
N TRP A 85 14.35 -1.62 10.60
CA TRP A 85 15.57 -1.85 9.80
C TRP A 85 15.38 -2.17 8.31
N SER A 86 14.31 -2.88 7.92
CA SER A 86 14.13 -3.38 6.55
C SER A 86 13.85 -2.28 5.53
N ALA A 87 13.01 -1.31 5.88
CA ALA A 87 12.67 -0.16 5.04
C ALA A 87 13.89 0.74 4.78
N TYR A 88 14.72 0.96 5.80
CA TYR A 88 15.95 1.76 5.65
C TYR A 88 17.03 1.05 4.86
N ILE A 89 17.15 -0.28 4.98
CA ILE A 89 18.09 -1.05 4.17
C ILE A 89 17.65 -1.02 2.69
N SER A 90 16.36 -1.15 2.39
CA SER A 90 15.86 -1.05 1.00
C SER A 90 16.03 0.35 0.41
N GLU A 91 15.72 1.40 1.16
CA GLU A 91 15.91 2.78 0.71
C GLU A 91 17.41 3.10 0.53
N GLY A 92 18.24 2.71 1.49
CA GLY A 92 19.68 2.87 1.39
C GLY A 92 20.30 2.11 0.21
N LEU A 93 19.83 0.90 -0.07
CA LEU A 93 20.22 0.13 -1.26
C LEU A 93 19.78 0.80 -2.56
N LEU A 94 18.57 1.36 -2.61
CA LEU A 94 18.06 2.04 -3.80
C LEU A 94 18.86 3.31 -4.13
N HIS A 95 19.21 4.10 -3.11
CA HIS A 95 20.08 5.27 -3.24
C HIS A 95 21.51 4.88 -3.63
N LEU A 96 22.05 3.81 -3.03
CA LEU A 96 23.35 3.23 -3.40
C LEU A 96 23.39 2.86 -4.89
N LEU A 97 22.35 2.17 -5.37
CA LEU A 97 22.22 1.79 -6.79
C LEU A 97 22.14 3.01 -7.69
N TRP A 98 21.45 4.08 -7.29
CA TRP A 98 21.37 5.31 -8.06
C TRP A 98 22.72 6.04 -8.15
N ILE A 99 23.47 6.11 -7.05
CA ILE A 99 24.80 6.73 -7.04
C ILE A 99 25.78 5.93 -7.92
N MET A 100 25.72 4.59 -7.87
CA MET A 100 26.49 3.73 -8.79
C MET A 100 26.14 4.03 -10.26
N THR A 101 24.85 4.17 -10.54
CA THR A 101 24.34 4.50 -11.88
C THR A 101 24.80 5.88 -12.36
N ALA A 102 24.74 6.89 -11.50
CA ALA A 102 25.22 8.23 -11.80
C ALA A 102 26.72 8.27 -12.08
N ALA A 103 27.52 7.54 -11.29
CA ALA A 103 28.96 7.44 -11.49
C ALA A 103 29.36 6.74 -12.80
N ILE A 104 28.58 5.74 -13.22
CA ILE A 104 28.77 5.04 -14.48
C ILE A 104 28.32 5.92 -15.66
N ALA A 105 27.20 6.63 -15.52
CA ALA A 105 26.65 7.53 -16.53
C ALA A 105 27.67 8.57 -17.00
N LEU A 106 28.46 9.14 -16.06
CA LEU A 106 29.47 10.17 -16.35
C LEU A 106 30.62 9.68 -17.26
N LYS A 107 30.76 8.37 -17.51
CA LYS A 107 31.82 7.82 -18.35
C LYS A 107 31.45 7.71 -19.83
N ASN A 108 30.16 7.75 -20.15
CA ASN A 108 29.67 7.56 -21.51
C ASN A 108 28.60 8.63 -21.82
N PRO A 109 28.76 9.43 -22.88
CA PRO A 109 27.78 10.44 -23.28
C PRO A 109 26.36 9.90 -23.44
N THR A 110 26.19 8.68 -23.97
CA THR A 110 24.88 8.03 -24.09
C THR A 110 24.28 7.77 -22.72
N SER A 111 25.07 7.23 -21.79
CA SER A 111 24.58 6.94 -20.44
C SER A 111 24.29 8.21 -19.64
N THR A 112 25.05 9.27 -19.85
CA THR A 112 24.74 10.60 -19.29
C THR A 112 23.39 11.11 -19.81
N LEU A 113 23.09 10.93 -21.09
CA LEU A 113 21.82 11.32 -21.70
C LEU A 113 20.62 10.58 -21.07
N HIS A 114 20.76 9.28 -20.83
CA HIS A 114 19.74 8.44 -20.18
C HIS A 114 19.48 8.88 -18.73
N LEU A 115 20.53 9.17 -17.97
CA LEU A 115 20.40 9.69 -16.61
C LEU A 115 19.71 11.06 -16.59
N LEU A 116 20.13 11.98 -17.48
CA LEU A 116 19.51 13.31 -17.58
C LEU A 116 18.04 13.23 -17.94
N PHE A 117 17.67 12.32 -18.84
CA PHE A 117 16.27 12.08 -19.18
C PHE A 117 15.47 11.56 -17.98
N SER A 118 16.02 10.60 -17.23
CA SER A 118 15.39 10.05 -16.01
C SER A 118 15.13 11.14 -14.96
N ILE A 119 16.12 12.01 -14.72
CA ILE A 119 16.01 13.16 -13.81
C ILE A 119 14.94 14.13 -14.30
N LEU A 120 14.90 14.40 -15.59
CA LEU A 120 13.97 15.35 -16.18
C LEU A 120 12.52 14.82 -16.15
N ILE A 121 12.31 13.51 -16.35
CA ILE A 121 11.00 12.87 -16.10
C ILE A 121 10.59 13.03 -14.63
N TYR A 122 11.49 12.79 -13.69
CA TYR A 122 11.18 12.97 -12.26
C TYR A 122 10.70 14.39 -11.96
N PHE A 123 11.38 15.43 -12.45
CA PHE A 123 11.01 16.82 -12.14
C PHE A 123 9.78 17.32 -12.91
N LEU A 124 9.56 16.85 -14.15
CA LEU A 124 8.39 17.25 -14.93
C LEU A 124 7.12 16.56 -14.43
N PHE A 125 7.18 15.28 -14.11
CA PHE A 125 6.01 14.49 -13.74
C PHE A 125 5.79 14.42 -12.22
N GLY A 126 6.84 14.50 -11.42
CA GLY A 126 6.76 14.43 -9.95
C GLY A 126 5.95 15.57 -9.33
N LYS A 127 5.81 16.71 -10.03
CA LYS A 127 4.93 17.81 -9.59
C LYS A 127 3.44 17.52 -9.80
N ALA A 128 3.10 16.68 -10.77
CA ALA A 128 1.73 16.29 -11.07
C ALA A 128 1.26 15.06 -10.27
N VAL A 129 2.16 14.49 -9.44
CA VAL A 129 1.86 13.35 -8.58
C VAL A 129 1.33 13.88 -7.24
N PRO A 130 0.13 13.45 -6.80
CA PRO A 130 -0.39 13.76 -5.46
C PRO A 130 0.61 13.37 -4.35
N GLU A 131 0.66 14.11 -3.25
CA GLU A 131 1.64 13.88 -2.16
C GLU A 131 1.60 12.43 -1.64
N GLU A 132 0.42 11.87 -1.46
CA GLU A 132 0.18 10.48 -1.03
C GLU A 132 0.78 9.41 -1.97
N HIS A 133 1.15 9.78 -3.20
CA HIS A 133 1.71 8.86 -4.20
C HIS A 133 3.14 9.22 -4.63
N LYS A 134 3.74 10.28 -4.08
CA LYS A 134 5.08 10.73 -4.48
C LYS A 134 6.17 9.73 -4.13
N GLU A 135 6.03 9.01 -3.02
CA GLU A 135 6.98 7.99 -2.60
C GLU A 135 7.02 6.83 -3.62
N ASP A 136 5.85 6.31 -4.00
CA ASP A 136 5.72 5.26 -5.01
C ASP A 136 6.23 5.71 -6.39
N PHE A 137 5.91 6.94 -6.79
CA PHE A 137 6.42 7.52 -8.03
C PHE A 137 7.96 7.61 -8.01
N THR A 138 8.54 8.09 -6.91
CA THR A 138 9.99 8.20 -6.74
C THR A 138 10.66 6.83 -6.85
N ARG A 139 10.11 5.82 -6.17
CA ARG A 139 10.60 4.44 -6.23
C ARG A 139 10.53 3.86 -7.64
N ALA A 140 9.41 4.06 -8.34
CA ALA A 140 9.26 3.60 -9.71
C ALA A 140 10.30 4.21 -10.65
N ILE A 141 10.58 5.53 -10.53
CA ILE A 141 11.62 6.20 -11.31
C ILE A 141 13.01 5.61 -11.03
N LEU A 142 13.31 5.30 -9.76
CA LEU A 142 14.59 4.71 -9.37
C LEU A 142 14.77 3.30 -9.97
N VAL A 143 13.73 2.46 -9.91
CA VAL A 143 13.73 1.12 -10.51
C VAL A 143 13.83 1.18 -12.03
N LEU A 144 13.10 2.08 -12.68
CA LEU A 144 13.17 2.27 -14.13
C LEU A 144 14.56 2.73 -14.58
N THR A 145 15.19 3.64 -13.84
CA THR A 145 16.59 4.05 -14.07
C THR A 145 17.54 2.87 -13.96
N PHE A 146 17.35 2.02 -12.95
CA PHE A 146 18.16 0.81 -12.80
C PHE A 146 17.97 -0.16 -13.97
N MET A 147 16.72 -0.42 -14.37
CA MET A 147 16.42 -1.32 -15.49
C MET A 147 16.96 -0.80 -16.82
N ASP A 148 16.89 0.51 -17.05
CA ASP A 148 17.46 1.18 -18.22
C ASP A 148 18.97 0.95 -18.33
N PHE A 149 19.70 1.02 -17.21
CA PHE A 149 21.15 0.85 -17.20
C PHE A 149 21.63 -0.59 -17.17
N TYR A 150 20.94 -1.50 -16.48
CA TYR A 150 21.45 -2.86 -16.21
C TYR A 150 20.53 -3.98 -16.68
N GLY A 151 19.23 -3.71 -16.86
CA GLY A 151 18.23 -4.73 -17.20
C GLY A 151 18.59 -5.48 -18.49
N TYR A 152 19.06 -4.76 -19.51
CA TYR A 152 19.50 -5.36 -20.77
C TYR A 152 20.68 -6.30 -20.63
N ALA A 153 21.69 -5.89 -19.87
CA ALA A 153 22.88 -6.69 -19.68
C ALA A 153 22.58 -7.95 -18.83
N LEU A 154 21.64 -7.86 -17.90
CA LEU A 154 21.09 -9.02 -17.17
C LEU A 154 20.36 -9.97 -18.13
N LEU A 155 19.46 -9.46 -18.99
CA LEU A 155 18.70 -10.28 -19.93
C LEU A 155 19.59 -10.97 -20.96
N LYS A 156 20.66 -10.31 -21.43
CA LYS A 156 21.67 -10.92 -22.30
C LYS A 156 22.35 -12.13 -21.64
N GLY A 157 22.55 -12.10 -20.32
CA GLY A 157 23.16 -13.20 -19.56
C GLY A 157 22.30 -14.46 -19.43
N ILE A 158 20.98 -14.36 -19.68
CA ILE A 158 20.01 -15.44 -19.44
C ILE A 158 19.77 -16.29 -20.72
N SER A 159 20.42 -15.99 -21.84
CA SER A 159 20.36 -16.76 -23.11
C SER A 159 18.94 -17.20 -23.52
N ILE A 160 18.06 -16.23 -23.74
CA ILE A 160 16.66 -16.49 -24.10
C ILE A 160 16.52 -16.83 -25.61
N GLY A 161 17.62 -16.93 -26.37
CA GLY A 161 17.65 -17.35 -27.78
C GLY A 161 18.30 -16.33 -28.72
N PHE A 162 18.76 -16.80 -29.89
CA PHE A 162 19.57 -16.03 -30.85
C PHE A 162 18.90 -14.74 -31.38
N ILE A 163 17.57 -14.73 -31.50
CA ILE A 163 16.77 -13.55 -31.89
C ILE A 163 16.86 -12.46 -30.82
N LEU A 164 16.97 -12.87 -29.56
CA LEU A 164 16.90 -12.01 -28.38
C LEU A 164 18.28 -11.44 -28.03
N GLU A 165 19.37 -12.14 -28.33
CA GLU A 165 20.74 -11.66 -28.06
C GLU A 165 21.18 -10.47 -28.95
N ASN A 166 20.60 -10.33 -30.14
CA ASN A 166 21.06 -9.35 -31.14
C ASN A 166 20.10 -8.17 -31.39
N GLN A 167 18.84 -8.24 -30.92
CA GLN A 167 17.83 -7.20 -31.19
C GLN A 167 17.08 -6.70 -29.94
N PHE A 168 17.26 -7.27 -28.74
CA PHE A 168 16.49 -6.80 -27.57
C PHE A 168 16.80 -5.37 -27.14
N ASN A 169 18.04 -4.90 -27.25
CA ASN A 169 18.36 -3.48 -26.99
C ASN A 169 17.60 -2.52 -27.91
N ARG A 170 16.95 -3.04 -28.95
CA ARG A 170 16.22 -2.28 -29.95
C ARG A 170 14.71 -2.55 -29.89
N ILE A 171 14.25 -3.39 -28.98
CA ILE A 171 12.87 -3.87 -28.92
C ILE A 171 12.28 -3.68 -27.52
N LEU A 172 13.11 -3.69 -26.48
CA LEU A 172 12.67 -3.36 -25.13
C LEU A 172 12.50 -1.85 -25.05
N VAL A 173 11.26 -1.44 -25.30
CA VAL A 173 10.48 -0.45 -24.56
C VAL A 173 11.26 0.77 -24.07
N PRO A 174 10.91 2.00 -24.49
CA PRO A 174 11.14 3.11 -23.59
C PRO A 174 10.19 2.94 -22.40
N LEU A 175 10.60 2.15 -21.41
CA LEU A 175 9.80 1.84 -20.21
C LEU A 175 9.31 3.14 -19.57
N TRP A 176 10.13 4.16 -19.66
CA TRP A 176 9.82 5.56 -19.39
C TRP A 176 8.54 6.07 -20.06
N GLY A 177 8.40 5.91 -21.37
CA GLY A 177 7.24 6.38 -22.13
C GLY A 177 5.96 5.63 -21.75
N PHE A 178 6.04 4.31 -21.56
CA PHE A 178 4.89 3.51 -21.15
C PHE A 178 4.47 3.77 -19.71
N TYR A 179 5.43 3.91 -18.79
CA TYR A 179 5.15 4.28 -17.40
C TYR A 179 4.49 5.66 -17.32
N VAL A 180 5.04 6.65 -18.03
CA VAL A 180 4.49 8.01 -18.10
C VAL A 180 3.06 8.00 -18.65
N ILE A 181 2.78 7.26 -19.73
CA ILE A 181 1.43 7.19 -20.31
C ILE A 181 0.48 6.43 -19.39
N GLY A 182 0.90 5.31 -18.79
CA GLY A 182 0.07 4.54 -17.87
C GLY A 182 -0.28 5.34 -16.60
N PHE A 183 0.70 6.05 -16.05
CA PHE A 183 0.50 6.97 -14.94
C PHE A 183 -0.46 8.11 -15.32
N ALA A 184 -0.25 8.74 -16.48
CA ALA A 184 -1.14 9.78 -16.99
C ALA A 184 -2.58 9.28 -17.19
N MET A 185 -2.78 8.08 -17.73
CA MET A 185 -4.11 7.49 -17.95
C MET A 185 -4.84 7.17 -16.65
N LYS A 186 -4.12 6.76 -15.60
CA LYS A 186 -4.70 6.46 -14.27
C LYS A 186 -5.26 7.72 -13.59
N HIS A 187 -4.59 8.85 -13.76
CA HIS A 187 -4.93 10.10 -13.07
C HIS A 187 -5.65 11.13 -13.96
N ASN A 188 -5.65 10.94 -15.28
CA ASN A 188 -6.34 11.80 -16.24
C ASN A 188 -6.94 10.95 -17.38
N SER A 189 -8.28 10.84 -17.41
CA SER A 189 -9.03 10.01 -18.36
C SER A 189 -9.16 10.61 -19.77
N SER A 190 -8.19 11.42 -20.20
CA SER A 190 -8.20 12.03 -21.53
C SER A 190 -8.02 10.96 -22.62
N ALA A 191 -8.92 10.95 -23.60
CA ALA A 191 -8.87 10.04 -24.74
C ALA A 191 -7.54 10.14 -25.52
N ILE A 192 -6.86 11.28 -25.44
CA ILE A 192 -5.57 11.51 -26.08
C ILE A 192 -4.50 10.54 -25.55
N PHE A 193 -4.44 10.28 -24.24
CA PHE A 193 -3.45 9.35 -23.68
C PHE A 193 -3.69 7.92 -24.14
N SER A 194 -4.95 7.52 -24.28
CA SER A 194 -5.33 6.21 -24.81
C SER A 194 -4.94 6.06 -26.28
N TRP A 195 -5.15 7.09 -27.10
CA TRP A 195 -4.73 7.10 -28.50
C TRP A 195 -3.22 7.13 -28.67
N THR A 196 -2.51 7.91 -27.85
CA THR A 196 -1.05 7.96 -27.83
C THR A 196 -0.47 6.61 -27.45
N PHE A 197 -0.98 5.95 -26.40
CA PHE A 197 -0.63 4.57 -26.04
C PHE A 197 -0.83 3.62 -27.22
N PHE A 198 -2.01 3.65 -27.84
CA PHE A 198 -2.36 2.78 -28.95
C PHE A 198 -1.44 2.97 -30.16
N ILE A 199 -1.16 4.22 -30.56
CA ILE A 199 -0.29 4.56 -31.70
C ILE A 199 1.13 4.07 -31.43
N ILE A 200 1.64 4.33 -30.23
CA ILE A 200 2.96 3.89 -29.78
C ILE A 200 3.05 2.37 -29.85
N SER A 201 2.11 1.65 -29.21
CA SER A 201 2.02 0.20 -29.28
C SER A 201 1.93 -0.33 -30.72
N ALA A 202 1.17 0.33 -31.60
CA ALA A 202 1.03 -0.07 -32.99
C ALA A 202 2.32 0.12 -33.80
N ILE A 203 3.04 1.23 -33.61
CA ILE A 203 4.36 1.47 -34.21
C ILE A 203 5.36 0.40 -33.75
N TYR A 204 5.30 -0.01 -32.48
CA TYR A 204 6.15 -1.07 -31.95
C TYR A 204 5.83 -2.44 -32.53
N VAL A 205 4.54 -2.79 -32.64
CA VAL A 205 4.12 -4.02 -33.31
C VAL A 205 4.63 -4.02 -34.76
N ALA A 206 4.52 -2.90 -35.47
CA ALA A 206 5.05 -2.78 -36.83
C ALA A 206 6.58 -2.95 -36.91
N ALA A 207 7.34 -2.33 -36.00
CA ALA A 207 8.79 -2.48 -35.94
C ALA A 207 9.25 -3.92 -35.63
N LEU A 208 8.50 -4.63 -34.78
CA LEU A 208 8.72 -6.06 -34.53
C LEU A 208 8.51 -6.91 -35.79
N PHE A 209 7.44 -6.64 -36.54
CA PHE A 209 7.18 -7.33 -37.81
C PHE A 209 8.24 -7.03 -38.88
N ASP A 210 8.73 -5.80 -38.97
CA ASP A 210 9.80 -5.42 -39.89
C ASP A 210 11.15 -6.06 -39.54
N GLY A 211 11.47 -6.17 -38.24
CA GLY A 211 12.67 -6.92 -37.80
C GLY A 211 12.63 -8.39 -38.22
N VAL A 212 11.45 -9.01 -38.16
CA VAL A 212 11.22 -10.40 -38.58
C VAL A 212 11.29 -10.54 -40.11
N SER A 213 10.75 -9.57 -40.86
CA SER A 213 10.73 -9.59 -42.33
C SER A 213 12.12 -9.40 -42.95
N LEU A 214 12.95 -8.52 -42.37
CA LEU A 214 14.34 -8.32 -42.80
C LEU A 214 15.21 -9.58 -42.59
N MET A 215 14.97 -10.34 -41.52
CA MET A 215 15.68 -11.62 -41.29
C MET A 215 15.25 -12.70 -42.28
N ALA A 216 13.95 -12.76 -42.61
CA ALA A 216 13.45 -13.69 -43.62
C ALA A 216 14.06 -13.42 -45.01
N GLN A 217 14.45 -12.16 -45.30
CA GLN A 217 15.14 -11.80 -46.54
C GLN A 217 16.66 -12.03 -46.52
N GLN A 218 17.32 -12.00 -45.35
CA GLN A 218 18.78 -12.20 -45.27
C GLN A 218 19.22 -13.66 -45.20
N THR A 219 18.28 -14.61 -45.09
CA THR A 219 18.60 -16.05 -44.96
C THR A 219 17.71 -16.88 -45.89
N ASP A 220 18.16 -17.05 -47.14
CA ASP A 220 17.43 -17.72 -48.23
C ASP A 220 17.06 -19.20 -48.00
N ASN A 221 17.36 -19.82 -46.85
CA ASN A 221 17.11 -21.25 -46.59
C ASN A 221 16.76 -21.56 -45.11
N LEU A 222 15.75 -20.90 -44.54
CA LEU A 222 15.22 -21.32 -43.23
C LEU A 222 14.02 -22.26 -43.37
N ASP A 223 14.10 -23.37 -42.66
CA ASP A 223 13.02 -24.33 -42.44
C ASP A 223 11.77 -23.64 -41.86
N GLN A 224 10.59 -24.04 -42.33
CA GLN A 224 9.30 -23.53 -41.86
C GLN A 224 9.13 -23.69 -40.34
N GLY A 225 9.79 -24.69 -39.74
CA GLY A 225 9.85 -24.85 -38.28
C GLY A 225 10.45 -23.64 -37.55
N ILE A 226 11.50 -23.03 -38.10
CA ILE A 226 12.19 -21.87 -37.50
C ILE A 226 11.37 -20.59 -37.71
N ILE A 227 10.68 -20.45 -38.85
CA ILE A 227 9.75 -19.34 -39.10
C ILE A 227 8.57 -19.39 -38.11
N ASN A 228 8.03 -20.58 -37.85
CA ASN A 228 6.94 -20.75 -36.90
C ASN A 228 7.40 -20.56 -35.45
N GLN A 229 8.64 -20.94 -35.10
CA GLN A 229 9.26 -20.65 -33.82
C GLN A 229 9.58 -19.16 -33.63
N ALA A 230 10.01 -18.46 -34.69
CA ALA A 230 10.19 -17.02 -34.67
C ALA A 230 8.84 -16.29 -34.50
N LYS A 231 7.79 -16.72 -35.21
CA LYS A 231 6.43 -16.20 -35.02
C LYS A 231 5.92 -16.45 -33.60
N SER A 232 6.07 -17.65 -33.06
CA SER A 232 5.65 -17.95 -31.68
C SER A 232 6.46 -17.17 -30.64
N SER A 233 7.74 -16.88 -30.91
CA SER A 233 8.60 -16.06 -30.04
C SER A 233 8.24 -14.58 -30.10
N VAL A 234 7.80 -14.07 -31.27
CA VAL A 234 7.29 -12.70 -31.44
C VAL A 234 5.94 -12.55 -30.77
N PHE A 235 5.03 -13.51 -30.92
CA PHE A 235 3.78 -13.55 -30.18
C PHE A 235 4.00 -13.72 -28.67
N GLY A 236 4.99 -14.51 -28.26
CA GLY A 236 5.42 -14.62 -26.85
C GLY A 236 6.01 -13.32 -26.31
N GLY A 237 6.81 -12.61 -27.09
CA GLY A 237 7.35 -11.29 -26.75
C GLY A 237 6.28 -10.19 -26.71
N LEU A 238 5.28 -10.23 -27.61
CA LEU A 238 4.11 -9.37 -27.58
C LEU A 238 3.25 -9.62 -26.34
N ASN A 239 3.00 -10.89 -25.99
CA ASN A 239 2.31 -11.25 -24.75
C ASN A 239 3.11 -10.83 -23.52
N LEU A 240 4.44 -10.88 -23.56
CA LEU A 240 5.30 -10.32 -22.52
C LEU A 240 5.14 -8.80 -22.44
N LEU A 241 5.16 -8.08 -23.56
CA LEU A 241 5.03 -6.61 -23.63
C LEU A 241 3.67 -6.08 -23.16
N PHE A 242 2.57 -6.70 -23.60
CA PHE A 242 1.23 -6.38 -23.11
C PHE A 242 0.99 -6.91 -21.69
N GLY A 243 1.76 -7.92 -21.30
CA GLY A 243 1.85 -8.42 -19.94
C GLY A 243 2.67 -7.52 -19.03
N ILE A 244 3.68 -6.76 -19.48
CA ILE A 244 4.60 -5.99 -18.62
C ILE A 244 3.89 -5.03 -17.66
N PRO A 245 2.86 -4.26 -18.03
CA PRO A 245 2.11 -3.47 -17.05
C PRO A 245 1.49 -4.37 -15.97
N GLN A 246 0.87 -5.48 -16.40
CA GLN A 246 0.29 -6.49 -15.52
C GLN A 246 1.36 -7.27 -14.73
N MET A 247 2.55 -7.50 -15.27
CA MET A 247 3.66 -8.28 -14.70
C MET A 247 4.53 -7.41 -13.81
N ILE A 248 4.54 -6.10 -14.03
CA ILE A 248 5.07 -5.09 -13.11
C ILE A 248 4.05 -4.89 -12.00
N THR A 249 2.73 -4.80 -12.23
CA THR A 249 1.77 -4.69 -11.12
C THR A 249 1.60 -6.00 -10.35
N ASP A 250 1.53 -7.15 -11.02
CA ASP A 250 1.40 -8.47 -10.40
C ASP A 250 2.75 -8.95 -9.89
N GLY A 251 3.85 -8.62 -10.56
CA GLY A 251 5.20 -8.89 -10.08
C GLY A 251 5.65 -7.92 -8.99
N TRP A 252 5.12 -6.69 -8.94
CA TRP A 252 5.27 -5.78 -7.82
C TRP A 252 4.37 -6.19 -6.66
N ASN A 253 3.12 -6.55 -6.91
CA ASN A 253 2.27 -7.14 -5.88
C ASN A 253 2.87 -8.44 -5.36
N ASN A 254 3.38 -9.32 -6.23
CA ASN A 254 4.04 -10.55 -5.81
C ASN A 254 5.41 -10.29 -5.16
N PHE A 255 6.25 -9.38 -5.65
CA PHE A 255 7.53 -9.02 -5.03
C PHE A 255 7.30 -8.28 -3.71
N TYR A 256 6.28 -7.43 -3.61
CA TYR A 256 5.89 -6.75 -2.38
C TYR A 256 5.35 -7.76 -1.36
N GLN A 257 4.43 -8.64 -1.77
CA GLN A 257 3.89 -9.72 -0.94
C GLN A 257 4.96 -10.78 -0.58
N GLN A 258 5.98 -11.01 -1.42
CA GLN A 258 7.06 -11.97 -1.17
C GLN A 258 8.25 -11.38 -0.39
N THR A 259 8.57 -10.09 -0.58
CA THR A 259 9.73 -9.40 0.02
C THR A 259 9.36 -8.62 1.28
N PHE A 260 8.16 -8.03 1.33
CA PHE A 260 7.56 -7.38 2.50
C PHE A 260 6.50 -8.25 3.17
N ASN A 261 6.68 -9.57 3.15
CA ASN A 261 5.81 -10.62 3.73
C ASN A 261 5.69 -10.55 5.27
N GLN A 262 5.39 -9.37 5.81
CA GLN A 262 4.44 -9.24 6.88
C GLN A 262 3.07 -9.23 6.19
N SER A 263 2.12 -10.01 6.69
CA SER A 263 0.76 -10.10 6.14
C SER A 263 -0.02 -8.81 6.40
N TYR A 264 0.50 -7.67 5.92
CA TYR A 264 -0.25 -6.43 5.86
C TYR A 264 -1.28 -6.60 4.75
N ILE A 265 -2.54 -6.63 5.16
CA ILE A 265 -3.66 -6.78 4.25
C ILE A 265 -4.52 -5.56 4.40
N TYR A 266 -4.42 -4.71 3.38
CA TYR A 266 -5.38 -3.68 3.09
C TYR A 266 -6.69 -4.34 2.65
N GLY A 267 -7.81 -3.91 3.22
CA GLY A 267 -9.13 -4.21 2.70
C GLY A 267 -9.90 -5.35 3.38
N GLY A 268 -11.15 -5.02 3.67
CA GLY A 268 -12.23 -5.92 3.99
C GLY A 268 -13.55 -5.19 3.75
N GLU A 269 -14.62 -5.91 3.47
CA GLU A 269 -15.94 -5.34 3.34
C GLU A 269 -16.55 -5.20 4.74
N GLN A 270 -16.78 -3.96 5.18
CA GLN A 270 -17.56 -3.72 6.39
C GLN A 270 -18.97 -4.29 6.17
N GLU A 271 -19.51 -5.02 7.16
CA GLU A 271 -20.92 -5.44 7.06
C GLU A 271 -21.80 -4.20 6.82
N GLU A 272 -22.60 -4.21 5.75
CA GLU A 272 -23.50 -3.11 5.40
C GLU A 272 -24.46 -2.84 6.57
N THR A 273 -24.10 -1.89 7.41
CA THR A 273 -24.99 -1.32 8.40
C THR A 273 -25.31 0.09 7.95
N LYS A 274 -26.61 0.42 7.89
CA LYS A 274 -27.05 1.78 7.55
C LYS A 274 -26.50 2.85 8.50
N ASN A 275 -25.94 2.45 9.65
CA ASN A 275 -25.33 3.31 10.66
C ASN A 275 -24.13 2.59 11.31
N PRO A 276 -22.89 3.06 11.13
CA PRO A 276 -21.74 2.50 11.82
C PRO A 276 -21.91 2.62 13.35
N GLN A 277 -21.37 1.65 14.09
CA GLN A 277 -21.41 1.61 15.56
C GLN A 277 -20.15 2.25 16.13
N GLY A 278 -20.28 3.05 17.17
CA GLY A 278 -19.17 3.78 17.76
C GLY A 278 -19.66 4.99 18.57
N VAL A 279 -18.72 5.73 19.13
CA VAL A 279 -18.98 7.05 19.70
C VAL A 279 -18.64 8.11 18.65
N TYR A 280 -19.31 9.24 18.68
CA TYR A 280 -19.15 10.37 17.78
C TYR A 280 -19.23 11.63 18.63
N LEU A 281 -18.28 12.53 18.47
CA LEU A 281 -18.40 13.90 18.94
C LEU A 281 -18.83 14.74 17.73
N THR A 282 -19.94 15.44 17.85
CA THR A 282 -20.52 16.26 16.79
C THR A 282 -20.88 17.63 17.36
N GLU A 283 -20.99 18.65 16.49
CA GLU A 283 -21.56 19.96 16.84
C GLU A 283 -20.90 20.57 18.09
N ILE A 284 -19.58 20.83 18.04
CA ILE A 284 -18.95 21.68 19.06
C ILE A 284 -19.38 23.11 18.82
N GLU A 285 -20.13 23.66 19.77
CA GLU A 285 -20.64 25.02 19.72
C GLU A 285 -20.10 25.83 20.90
N ARG A 286 -19.60 27.03 20.56
CA ARG A 286 -19.37 28.08 21.54
C ARG A 286 -20.70 28.79 21.79
N GLY A 287 -21.04 29.06 23.05
CA GLY A 287 -22.14 29.99 23.32
C GLY A 287 -21.87 31.37 22.70
N ASP A 288 -22.91 32.10 22.33
CA ASP A 288 -22.87 33.41 21.62
C ASP A 288 -22.26 34.58 22.42
N TYR A 289 -21.43 34.31 23.44
CA TYR A 289 -20.89 35.32 24.35
C TYR A 289 -19.40 35.56 24.09
N THR A 290 -19.00 36.84 24.13
CA THR A 290 -17.60 37.23 24.21
C THR A 290 -16.99 36.63 25.47
N ASN A 291 -15.89 35.89 25.32
CA ASN A 291 -15.18 35.30 26.43
C ASN A 291 -14.24 36.33 27.03
N TYR A 292 -14.36 36.61 28.33
CA TYR A 292 -13.47 37.51 29.04
C TYR A 292 -12.52 36.74 29.95
N ALA A 293 -11.32 37.26 30.12
CA ALA A 293 -10.35 36.76 31.07
C ALA A 293 -10.96 36.68 32.48
N ASP A 294 -10.53 35.68 33.27
CA ASP A 294 -11.00 35.45 34.64
C ASP A 294 -12.53 35.28 34.82
N SER A 295 -13.27 35.08 33.72
CA SER A 295 -14.70 34.77 33.72
C SER A 295 -14.92 33.30 33.34
N PRO A 296 -15.97 32.64 33.88
CA PRO A 296 -16.25 31.26 33.53
C PRO A 296 -16.70 31.14 32.07
N ILE A 297 -15.99 30.33 31.29
CA ILE A 297 -16.26 30.07 29.87
C ILE A 297 -16.86 28.68 29.73
N TYR A 298 -17.92 28.57 28.91
CA TYR A 298 -18.64 27.32 28.64
C TYR A 298 -18.55 26.97 27.17
N ILE A 299 -18.17 25.73 26.90
CA ILE A 299 -18.15 25.15 25.56
C ILE A 299 -19.00 23.89 25.58
N TRP A 300 -19.83 23.70 24.56
CA TRP A 300 -20.74 22.57 24.47
C TRP A 300 -20.32 21.68 23.30
N ALA A 301 -20.43 20.37 23.51
CA ALA A 301 -20.21 19.37 22.46
C ALA A 301 -21.38 18.39 22.49
N ARG A 302 -21.84 17.93 21.33
CA ARG A 302 -22.80 16.84 21.25
C ARG A 302 -22.05 15.52 21.13
N LEU A 303 -22.45 14.54 21.91
CA LEU A 303 -21.90 13.19 21.87
C LEU A 303 -23.02 12.24 21.47
N GLU A 304 -22.85 11.61 20.32
CA GLU A 304 -23.71 10.54 19.85
C GLU A 304 -22.97 9.21 19.98
N ALA A 305 -23.59 8.21 20.61
CA ALA A 305 -23.02 6.88 20.76
C ALA A 305 -24.00 5.82 20.27
N ARG A 306 -23.56 5.00 19.33
CA ARG A 306 -24.36 3.98 18.66
C ARG A 306 -23.79 2.59 18.97
N THR A 307 -24.63 1.71 19.47
CA THR A 307 -24.32 0.28 19.69
C THR A 307 -25.52 -0.56 19.29
N LEU A 308 -25.30 -1.73 18.69
CA LEU A 308 -26.36 -2.69 18.35
C LEU A 308 -26.62 -3.71 19.45
N ASP A 309 -25.57 -4.31 20.02
CA ASP A 309 -25.72 -5.48 20.92
C ASP A 309 -24.98 -5.37 22.26
N LYS A 310 -23.75 -4.85 22.25
CA LYS A 310 -22.90 -4.78 23.46
C LYS A 310 -22.86 -3.35 24.02
N PRO A 311 -23.18 -3.15 25.30
CA PRO A 311 -23.07 -1.82 25.88
C PRO A 311 -21.62 -1.33 25.89
N ILE A 312 -21.40 -0.04 25.60
CA ILE A 312 -20.09 0.61 25.71
C ILE A 312 -19.95 1.11 27.14
N ASN A 313 -18.97 0.58 27.88
CA ASN A 313 -18.82 0.86 29.31
C ASN A 313 -17.35 0.90 29.78
N PRO A 314 -16.86 2.04 30.31
CA PRO A 314 -17.45 3.37 30.28
C PRO A 314 -17.05 4.15 29.02
N VAL A 315 -17.90 5.08 28.57
CA VAL A 315 -17.45 6.23 27.77
C VAL A 315 -16.94 7.29 28.76
N THR A 316 -15.69 7.71 28.59
CA THR A 316 -15.04 8.74 29.42
C THR A 316 -14.84 9.98 28.58
N VAL A 317 -15.38 11.11 29.01
CA VAL A 317 -15.22 12.41 28.34
C VAL A 317 -14.37 13.33 29.20
N THR A 318 -13.37 13.95 28.57
CA THR A 318 -12.53 15.00 29.16
C THR A 318 -12.52 16.22 28.26
N CYS A 319 -12.25 17.39 28.83
CA CYS A 319 -12.05 18.60 28.05
C CYS A 319 -10.89 19.45 28.59
N SER A 320 -10.16 20.08 27.69
CA SER A 320 -9.05 20.98 28.02
C SER A 320 -9.00 22.18 27.09
N ALA A 321 -8.35 23.26 27.51
CA ALA A 321 -8.05 24.43 26.70
C ALA A 321 -6.53 24.59 26.62
N GLU A 322 -5.98 24.48 25.42
CA GLU A 322 -4.56 24.69 25.13
C GLU A 322 -4.35 26.11 24.62
N LEU A 323 -3.48 26.88 25.28
CA LEU A 323 -3.07 28.21 24.83
C LEU A 323 -2.01 28.06 23.73
N ASP A 324 -1.92 29.01 22.79
CA ASP A 324 -0.93 29.01 21.68
C ASP A 324 0.54 28.78 22.12
N ASP A 325 0.88 29.00 23.39
CA ASP A 325 2.21 28.75 23.98
C ASP A 325 2.41 27.31 24.51
N GLY A 326 1.41 26.44 24.36
CA GLY A 326 1.37 25.06 24.81
C GLY A 326 0.89 24.86 26.25
N ASN A 327 0.42 25.90 26.94
CA ASN A 327 -0.10 25.76 28.30
C ASN A 327 -1.53 25.17 28.31
N ILE A 328 -1.71 24.03 28.97
CA ILE A 328 -2.98 23.29 28.99
C ILE A 328 -3.73 23.53 30.30
N THR A 329 -4.96 24.04 30.20
CA THR A 329 -5.89 24.18 31.33
C THR A 329 -7.00 23.13 31.24
N GLN A 330 -7.17 22.33 32.29
CA GLN A 330 -8.24 21.31 32.35
C GLN A 330 -9.60 21.94 32.65
N GLY A 331 -10.62 21.53 31.91
CA GLY A 331 -12.00 21.95 32.11
C GLY A 331 -12.76 21.03 33.07
N ILE A 332 -13.91 21.52 33.55
CA ILE A 332 -14.86 20.74 34.35
C ILE A 332 -16.00 20.31 33.43
N VAL A 333 -16.18 19.00 33.29
CA VAL A 333 -17.19 18.40 32.41
C VAL A 333 -18.51 18.22 33.19
N ASN A 334 -19.62 18.71 32.63
CA ASN A 334 -20.98 18.60 33.19
C ASN A 334 -21.10 19.04 34.67
N GLU A 335 -20.29 20.01 35.10
CA GLU A 335 -20.23 20.53 36.48
C GLU A 335 -19.83 19.52 37.57
N GLU A 336 -19.42 18.31 37.20
CA GLU A 336 -19.11 17.23 38.15
C GLU A 336 -17.61 17.15 38.43
N SER A 337 -16.80 16.89 37.40
CA SER A 337 -15.37 16.62 37.53
C SER A 337 -14.62 16.84 36.21
N THR A 338 -13.29 16.68 36.23
CA THR A 338 -12.43 16.74 35.04
C THR A 338 -12.65 15.56 34.07
N GLU A 339 -13.22 14.46 34.56
CA GLU A 339 -13.63 13.30 33.78
C GLU A 339 -15.12 13.03 34.01
N TYR A 340 -15.89 12.84 32.94
CA TYR A 340 -17.28 12.41 33.03
C TYR A 340 -17.45 11.00 32.44
N LYS A 341 -18.01 10.06 33.21
CA LYS A 341 -18.12 8.65 32.83
C LYS A 341 -19.57 8.21 32.77
N PHE A 342 -19.96 7.54 31.69
CA PHE A 342 -21.31 6.99 31.55
C PHE A 342 -21.34 5.71 30.71
N LEU A 343 -22.43 4.97 30.87
CA LEU A 343 -22.72 3.72 30.18
C LEU A 343 -23.63 3.98 28.97
N VAL A 344 -23.33 3.40 27.82
CA VAL A 344 -24.18 3.43 26.61
C VAL A 344 -24.73 2.04 26.37
N ILE A 345 -26.03 1.84 26.61
CA ILE A 345 -26.71 0.54 26.41
C ILE A 345 -27.30 0.43 25.00
N SER A 346 -27.84 1.54 24.48
CA SER A 346 -28.41 1.65 23.14
C SER A 346 -28.48 3.12 22.78
N GLY A 347 -28.06 3.50 21.56
CA GLY A 347 -28.24 4.83 20.96
C GLY A 347 -28.41 6.00 21.93
N VAL A 348 -27.31 6.60 22.37
CA VAL A 348 -27.31 7.75 23.29
C VAL A 348 -26.92 9.00 22.53
N ASP A 349 -27.67 10.07 22.74
CA ASP A 349 -27.35 11.41 22.27
C ASP A 349 -27.35 12.34 23.49
N ARG A 350 -26.22 12.98 23.77
CA ARG A 350 -26.00 13.80 24.96
C ARG A 350 -25.26 15.07 24.60
N THR A 351 -25.72 16.19 25.12
CA THR A 351 -24.91 17.41 25.16
C THR A 351 -24.00 17.36 26.38
N ILE A 352 -22.71 17.56 26.15
CA ILE A 352 -21.67 17.65 27.16
C ILE A 352 -21.26 19.11 27.29
N SER A 353 -21.21 19.62 28.51
CA SER A 353 -20.69 20.95 28.81
C SER A 353 -19.27 20.87 29.35
N CYS A 354 -18.41 21.78 28.92
CA CYS A 354 -17.09 21.98 29.47
C CYS A 354 -16.97 23.40 30.01
N ARG A 355 -16.59 23.53 31.29
CA ARG A 355 -16.45 24.82 31.97
C ARG A 355 -15.00 25.08 32.36
N PHE A 356 -14.49 26.25 31.97
CA PHE A 356 -13.20 26.77 32.40
C PHE A 356 -13.42 27.92 33.37
N ASN A 357 -12.79 27.89 34.55
CA ASN A 357 -13.04 28.90 35.59
C ASN A 357 -12.32 30.22 35.29
N ASN A 358 -11.00 30.14 35.08
CA ASN A 358 -10.13 31.29 34.89
C ASN A 358 -9.18 30.98 33.73
N LEU A 359 -9.45 31.56 32.57
CA LEU A 359 -8.49 31.62 31.46
C LEU A 359 -7.92 33.02 31.39
N THR A 360 -6.64 33.13 31.04
CA THR A 360 -6.00 34.42 30.78
C THR A 360 -6.39 34.93 29.41
N GLU A 361 -6.08 36.19 29.10
CA GLU A 361 -6.19 36.70 27.74
C GLU A 361 -5.33 35.87 26.78
N GLY A 362 -5.88 35.53 25.62
CA GLY A 362 -5.16 34.76 24.61
C GLY A 362 -6.06 33.95 23.70
N ARG A 363 -5.42 33.25 22.75
CA ARG A 363 -6.08 32.30 21.85
C ARG A 363 -5.86 30.90 22.36
N TYR A 364 -6.96 30.16 22.43
CA TYR A 364 -7.02 28.82 22.95
C TYR A 364 -7.65 27.89 21.93
N THR A 365 -7.21 26.64 21.94
CA THR A 365 -7.91 25.53 21.30
C THR A 365 -8.55 24.68 22.41
N ALA A 366 -9.88 24.62 22.42
CA ALA A 366 -10.60 23.72 23.29
C ALA A 366 -10.66 22.33 22.67
N VAL A 367 -10.21 21.33 23.41
CA VAL A 367 -10.09 19.94 22.98
C VAL A 367 -11.05 19.10 23.81
N PHE A 368 -11.94 18.37 23.14
CA PHE A 368 -12.80 17.36 23.75
C PHE A 368 -12.31 15.97 23.36
N ASN A 369 -12.02 15.14 24.37
CA ASN A 369 -11.66 13.74 24.15
C ASN A 369 -12.77 12.83 24.67
N ALA A 370 -13.20 11.89 23.84
CA ALA A 370 -14.08 10.80 24.23
C ALA A 370 -13.34 9.47 24.09
N THR A 371 -13.04 8.84 25.22
CA THR A 371 -12.35 7.56 25.30
C THR A 371 -13.31 6.43 25.66
N PHE A 372 -13.27 5.32 24.93
CA PHE A 372 -14.16 4.19 25.17
C PHE A 372 -13.53 2.86 24.72
N ASP A 373 -13.96 1.77 25.35
CA ASP A 373 -13.60 0.42 24.93
C ASP A 373 -14.59 -0.09 23.87
N PHE A 374 -14.07 -0.68 22.80
CA PHE A 374 -14.86 -1.24 21.72
C PHE A 374 -14.25 -2.58 21.25
N ALA A 375 -15.06 -3.38 20.56
CA ALA A 375 -14.64 -4.65 20.01
C ALA A 375 -15.09 -4.79 18.55
N THR A 376 -14.16 -5.16 17.68
CA THR A 376 -14.45 -5.49 16.27
C THR A 376 -14.28 -6.99 16.05
N ASP A 377 -15.31 -7.63 15.52
CA ASP A 377 -15.29 -9.03 15.09
C ASP A 377 -15.06 -9.08 13.57
N ALA A 378 -14.27 -10.04 13.11
CA ALA A 378 -14.00 -10.26 11.69
C ALA A 378 -14.04 -11.74 11.32
N ARG A 379 -14.37 -12.03 10.06
CA ARG A 379 -14.37 -13.37 9.48
C ARG A 379 -13.89 -13.37 8.04
N ARG A 380 -13.18 -14.41 7.63
CA ARG A 380 -12.76 -14.63 6.25
C ARG A 380 -12.99 -16.08 5.85
N LYS A 381 -13.53 -16.30 4.65
CA LYS A 381 -13.67 -17.65 4.09
C LYS A 381 -12.31 -18.18 3.63
N VAL A 382 -12.09 -19.46 3.85
CA VAL A 382 -10.98 -20.21 3.25
C VAL A 382 -11.54 -21.44 2.54
N TYR A 383 -11.02 -21.72 1.35
CA TYR A 383 -11.37 -22.91 0.58
C TYR A 383 -10.29 -23.96 0.76
N LEU A 384 -10.68 -25.16 1.15
CA LEU A 384 -9.80 -26.31 1.32
C LEU A 384 -10.13 -27.32 0.22
N MET A 385 -9.08 -27.92 -0.35
CA MET A 385 -9.21 -28.99 -1.33
C MET A 385 -8.26 -30.11 -0.96
N ASP A 386 -8.66 -31.35 -1.21
CA ASP A 386 -7.73 -32.48 -1.12
C ASP A 386 -6.56 -32.27 -2.10
N ARG A 387 -5.33 -32.48 -1.63
CA ARG A 387 -4.12 -32.17 -2.42
C ARG A 387 -4.09 -32.94 -3.74
N ASP A 388 -4.45 -34.22 -3.75
CA ASP A 388 -4.35 -35.03 -4.96
C ASP A 388 -5.34 -34.51 -6.00
N ARG A 389 -6.55 -34.18 -5.55
CA ARG A 389 -7.56 -33.52 -6.39
C ARG A 389 -7.09 -32.17 -6.91
N TYR A 390 -6.52 -31.32 -6.05
CA TYR A 390 -6.02 -30.00 -6.45
C TYR A 390 -4.97 -30.10 -7.56
N ILE A 391 -4.04 -31.06 -7.43
CA ILE A 391 -3.02 -31.34 -8.44
C ILE A 391 -3.66 -31.84 -9.75
N GLU A 392 -4.66 -32.71 -9.69
CA GLU A 392 -5.39 -33.19 -10.87
C GLU A 392 -6.09 -32.05 -11.62
N GLU A 393 -6.81 -31.16 -10.92
CA GLU A 393 -7.51 -30.02 -11.51
C GLU A 393 -6.51 -29.04 -12.16
N LEU A 394 -5.38 -28.76 -11.49
CA LEU A 394 -4.30 -27.96 -12.06
C LEU A 394 -3.73 -28.58 -13.33
N GLN A 395 -3.48 -29.89 -13.33
CA GLN A 395 -2.98 -30.58 -14.52
C GLN A 395 -3.98 -30.55 -15.68
N ALA A 396 -5.27 -30.74 -15.39
CA ALA A 396 -6.33 -30.68 -16.39
C ALA A 396 -6.43 -29.29 -17.05
N LEU A 397 -6.26 -28.22 -16.27
CA LEU A 397 -6.19 -26.85 -16.78
C LEU A 397 -4.90 -26.59 -17.57
N ASN A 398 -3.76 -27.05 -17.06
CA ASN A 398 -2.46 -26.89 -17.72
C ASN A 398 -2.40 -27.56 -19.11
N GLN A 399 -3.06 -28.72 -19.27
CA GLN A 399 -3.17 -29.41 -20.56
C GLN A 399 -3.94 -28.60 -21.62
N ARG A 400 -4.73 -27.60 -21.22
CA ARG A 400 -5.43 -26.67 -22.12
C ARG A 400 -4.54 -25.50 -22.58
N GLY A 401 -3.25 -25.52 -22.24
CA GLY A 401 -2.27 -24.51 -22.67
C GLY A 401 -2.23 -23.25 -21.82
N GLN A 402 -2.79 -23.28 -20.61
CA GLN A 402 -2.80 -22.16 -19.66
C GLN A 402 -1.94 -22.53 -18.45
N GLN A 403 -1.08 -21.63 -17.95
CA GLN A 403 -0.45 -21.84 -16.63
C GLN A 403 -1.49 -21.59 -15.55
N ALA A 404 -2.10 -22.67 -15.08
CA ALA A 404 -3.24 -22.62 -14.18
C ALA A 404 -2.81 -22.29 -12.75
N THR A 405 -3.60 -21.46 -12.08
CA THR A 405 -3.44 -21.07 -10.69
C THR A 405 -4.57 -21.64 -9.82
N GLY A 406 -4.46 -21.51 -8.49
CA GLY A 406 -5.53 -21.92 -7.58
C GLY A 406 -6.86 -21.20 -7.84
N LYS A 407 -6.81 -19.95 -8.30
CA LYS A 407 -7.99 -19.20 -8.75
C LYS A 407 -8.69 -19.87 -9.93
N ASP A 408 -7.94 -20.36 -10.91
CA ASP A 408 -8.51 -21.03 -12.08
C ASP A 408 -9.18 -22.35 -11.71
N VAL A 409 -8.65 -23.05 -10.70
CA VAL A 409 -9.28 -24.26 -10.14
C VAL A 409 -10.63 -23.93 -9.51
N LEU A 410 -10.73 -22.85 -8.72
CA LEU A 410 -12.00 -22.41 -8.13
C LEU A 410 -13.02 -22.01 -9.20
N LEU A 411 -12.59 -21.25 -10.23
CA LEU A 411 -13.45 -20.86 -11.34
C LEU A 411 -13.96 -22.06 -12.15
N GLN A 412 -13.10 -23.08 -12.38
CA GLN A 412 -13.51 -24.32 -13.04
C GLN A 412 -14.60 -25.06 -12.25
N LEU A 413 -14.61 -24.91 -10.93
CA LEU A 413 -15.63 -25.47 -10.04
C LEU A 413 -16.81 -24.51 -9.79
N GLU A 414 -16.96 -23.48 -10.63
CA GLU A 414 -18.04 -22.48 -10.57
C GLU A 414 -18.05 -21.65 -9.28
N ILE A 415 -16.93 -21.59 -8.56
CA ILE A 415 -16.73 -20.71 -7.41
C ILE A 415 -16.21 -19.37 -7.92
N THR A 416 -17.09 -18.35 -7.91
CA THR A 416 -16.76 -17.00 -8.39
C THR A 416 -15.97 -16.16 -7.39
N ASP A 417 -16.14 -16.46 -6.10
CA ASP A 417 -15.43 -15.83 -4.99
C ASP A 417 -14.03 -16.47 -4.84
N THR A 418 -13.12 -16.14 -5.76
CA THR A 418 -11.80 -16.80 -5.85
C THR A 418 -10.74 -16.21 -4.93
N ALA A 419 -11.03 -15.05 -4.33
CA ALA A 419 -10.15 -14.34 -3.42
C ALA A 419 -11.00 -13.72 -2.30
N PRO A 420 -11.50 -14.54 -1.36
CA PRO A 420 -12.40 -14.05 -0.33
C PRO A 420 -11.78 -12.93 0.49
N GLU A 421 -12.51 -11.83 0.60
CA GLU A 421 -12.16 -10.70 1.44
C GLU A 421 -12.60 -10.95 2.89
N THR A 422 -12.04 -10.16 3.80
CA THR A 422 -12.46 -10.18 5.20
C THR A 422 -13.76 -9.41 5.35
N ILE A 423 -14.72 -9.96 6.09
CA ILE A 423 -15.93 -9.27 6.49
C ILE A 423 -15.82 -8.96 7.98
N TYR A 424 -16.01 -7.70 8.38
CA TYR A 424 -15.90 -7.28 9.77
C TYR A 424 -17.11 -6.46 10.24
N THR A 425 -17.37 -6.49 11.54
CA THR A 425 -18.44 -5.72 12.17
C THR A 425 -18.14 -4.24 12.13
N SER A 426 -19.18 -3.42 11.96
CA SER A 426 -19.03 -1.97 11.96
C SER A 426 -18.46 -1.43 13.29
N GLY A 427 -17.36 -0.67 13.25
CA GLY A 427 -16.68 -0.15 14.44
C GLY A 427 -15.48 0.75 14.08
N PRO A 428 -14.93 1.53 15.06
CA PRO A 428 -13.79 2.44 14.88
C PRO A 428 -12.59 1.86 14.15
N VAL A 429 -12.29 0.61 14.43
CA VAL A 429 -11.11 -0.08 13.92
C VAL A 429 -11.51 -1.12 12.90
N LEU A 430 -10.88 -1.03 11.73
CA LEU A 430 -10.94 -2.04 10.68
C LEU A 430 -10.15 -3.27 11.13
N VAL A 431 -10.73 -4.46 10.95
CA VAL A 431 -10.04 -5.72 11.23
C VAL A 431 -9.95 -6.57 9.98
N GLY A 432 -8.73 -6.76 9.49
CA GLY A 432 -8.38 -7.62 8.36
C GLY A 432 -7.90 -9.00 8.82
N ILE A 433 -8.27 -10.03 8.07
CA ILE A 433 -7.76 -11.41 8.24
C ILE A 433 -6.94 -11.81 7.02
N GLY A 434 -5.72 -12.25 7.27
CA GLY A 434 -4.79 -12.74 6.27
C GLY A 434 -4.56 -14.22 6.27
N SER A 435 -4.37 -14.77 5.08
CA SER A 435 -3.95 -16.16 4.90
C SER A 435 -3.27 -16.40 3.56
N ASP A 436 -2.75 -17.61 3.36
CA ASP A 436 -2.24 -18.04 2.07
C ASP A 436 -3.33 -18.10 1.00
N ASN A 437 -2.90 -18.06 -0.26
CA ASN A 437 -3.76 -18.12 -1.44
C ASN A 437 -4.64 -19.38 -1.43
N VAL A 438 -5.92 -19.19 -1.72
CA VAL A 438 -6.91 -20.27 -1.81
C VAL A 438 -6.95 -20.89 -3.22
N PRO A 439 -7.36 -22.16 -3.35
CA PRO A 439 -7.67 -23.09 -2.27
C PRO A 439 -6.39 -23.63 -1.60
N TRP A 440 -6.49 -23.99 -0.32
CA TRP A 440 -5.42 -24.68 0.40
C TRP A 440 -5.41 -26.17 0.06
N ASP A 441 -4.24 -26.69 -0.26
CA ASP A 441 -4.01 -28.07 -0.69
C ASP A 441 -3.75 -29.00 0.52
N ILE A 442 -4.81 -29.56 1.08
CA ILE A 442 -4.74 -30.39 2.27
C ILE A 442 -4.36 -31.82 1.87
N GLY A 443 -3.18 -32.28 2.29
CA GLY A 443 -2.69 -33.64 2.03
C GLY A 443 -2.49 -34.45 3.31
N ASP A 444 -2.13 -35.72 3.16
CA ASP A 444 -1.89 -36.65 4.29
C ASP A 444 -0.60 -36.33 5.10
N GLN A 445 0.26 -35.45 4.58
CA GLN A 445 1.50 -35.05 5.25
C GLN A 445 1.34 -33.72 5.98
N ASN A 446 1.52 -33.74 7.31
CA ASN A 446 1.48 -32.61 8.26
C ASN A 446 2.53 -31.50 8.04
N ASN A 447 3.14 -31.39 6.86
CA ASN A 447 4.27 -30.49 6.63
C ASN A 447 3.88 -29.13 6.06
N ILE A 448 2.69 -28.98 5.47
CA ILE A 448 2.25 -27.67 4.98
C ILE A 448 1.61 -26.90 6.13
N LYS A 449 2.24 -25.77 6.46
CA LYS A 449 1.77 -24.81 7.45
C LYS A 449 1.15 -23.65 6.71
N TYR A 450 -0.01 -23.22 7.18
CA TYR A 450 -0.73 -22.10 6.60
C TYR A 450 -0.55 -20.85 7.46
N ARG A 451 -0.53 -19.67 6.85
CA ARG A 451 -0.50 -18.40 7.57
C ARG A 451 -1.89 -17.97 8.02
N PHE A 452 -1.97 -17.44 9.25
CA PHE A 452 -3.10 -16.70 9.77
C PHE A 452 -2.59 -15.35 10.30
N GLY A 453 -2.88 -14.29 9.55
CA GLY A 453 -2.64 -12.90 9.96
C GLY A 453 -3.92 -12.26 10.48
N VAL A 454 -3.81 -11.42 11.50
CA VAL A 454 -4.87 -10.48 11.91
C VAL A 454 -4.27 -9.09 11.96
N THR A 455 -4.90 -8.16 11.24
CA THR A 455 -4.50 -6.75 11.19
C THR A 455 -5.62 -5.90 11.79
N ALA A 456 -5.28 -5.03 12.73
CA ALA A 456 -6.16 -3.99 13.26
C ALA A 456 -5.65 -2.64 12.77
N GLU A 457 -6.49 -1.84 12.13
CA GLU A 457 -6.10 -0.58 11.48
C GLU A 457 -7.11 0.54 11.76
N ASN A 458 -6.59 1.74 11.99
CA ASN A 458 -7.37 2.94 12.21
C ASN A 458 -7.71 3.61 10.87
N GLU A 459 -8.88 3.29 10.30
CA GLU A 459 -9.41 3.96 9.10
C GLU A 459 -10.71 4.74 9.38
N TRP A 460 -10.94 5.14 10.63
CA TRP A 460 -12.17 5.85 10.97
C TRP A 460 -12.19 7.25 10.35
N THR A 461 -13.05 7.43 9.36
CA THR A 461 -13.19 8.68 8.57
C THR A 461 -13.51 9.95 9.37
N ILE A 462 -13.95 9.81 10.63
CA ILE A 462 -14.34 10.92 11.51
C ILE A 462 -13.17 11.36 12.40
N GLY A 463 -12.02 10.68 12.32
CA GLY A 463 -10.85 10.98 13.14
C GLY A 463 -10.89 10.26 14.50
N GLY A 464 -9.73 10.29 15.17
CA GLY A 464 -9.48 9.56 16.41
C GLY A 464 -8.29 8.62 16.29
N GLU A 465 -7.92 7.99 17.41
CA GLU A 465 -6.77 7.10 17.50
C GLU A 465 -7.03 5.88 18.40
N ILE A 466 -6.33 4.79 18.09
CA ILE A 466 -6.31 3.59 18.92
C ILE A 466 -5.30 3.81 20.04
N LEU A 467 -5.78 4.08 21.26
CA LEU A 467 -4.88 4.26 22.42
C LEU A 467 -4.15 2.95 22.77
N LYS A 468 -4.86 1.82 22.67
CA LYS A 468 -4.29 0.49 22.93
C LYS A 468 -5.19 -0.62 22.40
N ILE A 469 -4.58 -1.76 22.06
CA ILE A 469 -5.27 -3.02 21.85
C ILE A 469 -5.17 -3.83 23.13
N ASN A 470 -6.32 -4.03 23.78
CA ASN A 470 -6.44 -4.80 25.01
C ASN A 470 -6.24 -6.29 24.76
N LYS A 471 -6.78 -6.80 23.64
CA LYS A 471 -6.76 -8.24 23.32
C LYS A 471 -7.01 -8.48 21.83
N ILE A 472 -6.28 -9.44 21.26
CA ILE A 472 -6.61 -10.03 19.96
C ILE A 472 -6.84 -11.52 20.17
N GLU A 473 -7.98 -12.00 19.68
CA GLU A 473 -8.29 -13.43 19.59
C GLU A 473 -8.30 -13.90 18.15
N MET A 474 -7.53 -14.94 17.88
CA MET A 474 -7.57 -15.73 16.65
C MET A 474 -8.43 -16.97 16.90
N ILE A 475 -9.51 -17.10 16.14
CA ILE A 475 -10.52 -18.14 16.31
C ILE A 475 -10.49 -19.02 15.06
N VAL A 476 -10.20 -20.30 15.24
CA VAL A 476 -10.01 -21.27 14.14
C VAL A 476 -10.89 -22.50 14.33
N PRO A 477 -11.29 -23.19 13.24
CA PRO A 477 -12.05 -24.43 13.32
C PRO A 477 -11.39 -25.48 14.23
N PRO A 478 -12.17 -26.44 14.79
CA PRO A 478 -11.64 -27.46 15.71
C PRO A 478 -10.57 -28.36 15.07
N THR A 479 -10.54 -28.46 13.75
CA THR A 479 -9.57 -29.26 12.98
C THR A 479 -8.31 -28.48 12.62
N PHE A 480 -8.19 -27.22 13.05
CA PHE A 480 -7.04 -26.34 12.82
C PHE A 480 -6.28 -26.16 14.15
N ASP A 481 -4.99 -25.91 14.09
CA ASP A 481 -4.15 -25.68 15.28
C ASP A 481 -3.13 -24.58 15.03
N ILE A 482 -3.24 -23.47 15.76
CA ILE A 482 -2.25 -22.39 15.71
C ILE A 482 -0.97 -22.84 16.41
N ILE A 483 0.17 -22.71 15.71
CA ILE A 483 1.50 -22.96 16.24
C ILE A 483 1.91 -21.71 17.03
N THR A 484 1.58 -21.65 18.31
CA THR A 484 1.77 -20.46 19.16
C THR A 484 3.22 -19.95 19.21
N THR A 485 4.21 -20.83 19.01
CA THR A 485 5.63 -20.45 18.96
C THR A 485 6.06 -19.78 17.67
N SER A 486 5.21 -19.81 16.63
CA SER A 486 5.47 -19.16 15.34
C SER A 486 4.85 -17.77 15.24
N CYS A 487 4.11 -17.35 16.25
CA CYS A 487 3.41 -16.08 16.25
C CYS A 487 4.37 -14.91 16.53
N ASP A 488 4.18 -13.80 15.81
CA ASP A 488 4.93 -12.56 16.03
C ASP A 488 4.73 -12.02 17.45
N ILE A 489 3.52 -12.20 17.99
CA ILE A 489 3.15 -11.88 19.36
C ILE A 489 2.78 -13.17 20.09
N LYS A 490 3.20 -13.29 21.35
CA LYS A 490 2.92 -14.47 22.16
C LYS A 490 1.41 -14.68 22.34
N MET A 491 0.90 -15.71 21.70
CA MET A 491 -0.48 -16.18 21.84
C MET A 491 -0.57 -17.41 22.75
N GLN A 492 -1.70 -17.56 23.44
CA GLN A 492 -2.01 -18.72 24.26
C GLN A 492 -3.41 -19.24 23.96
N PRO A 493 -3.65 -20.56 24.10
CA PRO A 493 -5.01 -21.11 24.05
C PRO A 493 -5.89 -20.43 25.11
N ALA A 494 -7.04 -19.90 24.68
CA ALA A 494 -7.97 -19.13 25.51
C ALA A 494 -9.34 -19.81 25.65
N GLY A 495 -9.48 -21.07 25.18
CA GLY A 495 -10.69 -21.88 25.29
C GLY A 495 -11.30 -22.16 23.92
N SER A 496 -12.62 -22.20 23.88
CA SER A 496 -13.40 -22.47 22.67
C SER A 496 -14.64 -21.60 22.58
N ARG A 497 -14.99 -21.14 21.38
CA ARG A 497 -16.19 -20.35 21.10
C ARG A 497 -16.99 -21.05 20.00
N GLU A 498 -18.23 -21.47 20.29
CA GLU A 498 -19.11 -22.16 19.32
C GLU A 498 -18.48 -23.41 18.69
N GLY A 499 -17.60 -24.11 19.44
CA GLY A 499 -16.88 -25.29 18.95
C GLY A 499 -15.55 -25.00 18.25
N ASP A 500 -15.25 -23.74 17.96
CA ASP A 500 -13.95 -23.31 17.42
C ASP A 500 -12.93 -23.08 18.52
N LYS A 501 -11.65 -23.31 18.23
CA LYS A 501 -10.54 -23.06 19.14
C LYS A 501 -10.20 -21.58 19.16
N VAL A 502 -9.97 -21.04 20.35
CA VAL A 502 -9.62 -19.62 20.54
C VAL A 502 -8.19 -19.52 21.05
N TYR A 503 -7.40 -18.65 20.43
CA TYR A 503 -6.06 -18.28 20.86
C TYR A 503 -6.03 -16.77 21.09
N ALA A 504 -5.54 -16.31 22.23
CA ALA A 504 -5.53 -14.89 22.59
C ALA A 504 -4.12 -14.38 22.86
N THR A 505 -3.89 -13.08 22.64
CA THR A 505 -2.68 -12.40 23.10
C THR A 505 -2.55 -12.44 24.62
N THR A 506 -1.31 -12.40 25.10
CA THR A 506 -0.98 -12.43 26.54
C THR A 506 -0.69 -11.06 27.13
N ALA A 507 -0.52 -10.04 26.29
CA ALA A 507 -0.16 -8.69 26.67
C ALA A 507 -1.04 -7.68 25.94
N VAL A 508 -1.23 -6.54 26.59
CA VAL A 508 -1.80 -5.32 26.00
C VAL A 508 -0.76 -4.72 25.06
N ILE A 509 -1.22 -4.12 23.97
CA ILE A 509 -0.38 -3.47 22.95
C ILE A 509 -0.69 -1.97 23.03
N ASP A 510 0.22 -1.20 23.64
CA ASP A 510 0.04 0.22 23.99
C ASP A 510 0.75 1.20 23.02
N ASP A 511 1.28 0.71 21.90
CA ASP A 511 2.02 1.52 20.90
C ASP A 511 1.56 1.13 19.49
N ILE A 512 0.58 1.88 18.98
CA ILE A 512 -0.08 1.63 17.70
C ILE A 512 -0.18 2.97 16.97
N ASP A 513 0.75 3.22 16.03
CA ASP A 513 0.71 4.44 15.23
C ASP A 513 -0.60 4.53 14.44
N ASN A 514 -0.89 3.50 13.63
CA ASN A 514 -2.11 3.42 12.81
C ASN A 514 -2.57 1.97 12.55
N LEU A 515 -1.64 1.01 12.61
CA LEU A 515 -1.92 -0.38 12.28
C LEU A 515 -1.13 -1.36 13.15
N LYS A 516 -1.72 -2.51 13.44
CA LYS A 516 -1.03 -3.63 14.10
C LYS A 516 -1.39 -4.95 13.46
N THR A 517 -0.38 -5.67 13.00
CA THR A 517 -0.53 -7.02 12.43
C THR A 517 0.11 -8.08 13.34
N ILE A 518 -0.60 -9.18 13.55
CA ILE A 518 -0.08 -10.39 14.19
C ILE A 518 -0.16 -11.52 13.18
N ASN A 519 0.97 -12.17 12.91
CA ASN A 519 1.01 -13.34 12.05
C ASN A 519 1.36 -14.58 12.85
N CYS A 520 0.67 -15.67 12.55
CA CYS A 520 0.94 -17.00 13.07
C CYS A 520 0.94 -18.02 11.95
N LEU A 521 1.66 -19.12 12.14
CA LEU A 521 1.48 -20.34 11.35
C LEU A 521 0.46 -21.26 12.04
N MET A 522 -0.29 -22.00 11.24
CA MET A 522 -1.25 -23.01 11.70
C MET A 522 -1.10 -24.33 10.92
N ASN A 523 -1.45 -25.42 11.59
CA ASN A 523 -1.64 -26.72 10.96
C ASN A 523 -3.13 -26.93 10.67
N VAL A 524 -3.43 -27.61 9.57
CA VAL A 524 -4.80 -27.96 9.17
C VAL A 524 -4.87 -29.48 8.98
N ASP A 525 -5.72 -30.13 9.76
CA ASP A 525 -5.91 -31.58 9.70
C ASP A 525 -6.73 -31.96 8.47
N LYS A 526 -6.45 -33.12 7.85
CA LYS A 526 -7.23 -33.66 6.72
C LYS A 526 -8.71 -33.90 7.07
N ARG A 527 -9.03 -34.11 8.36
CA ARG A 527 -10.41 -34.13 8.89
C ARG A 527 -11.17 -32.81 8.68
N SER A 528 -10.47 -31.74 8.30
CA SER A 528 -11.09 -30.48 7.90
C SER A 528 -11.83 -30.58 6.56
N LEU A 529 -11.52 -31.58 5.73
CA LEU A 529 -12.16 -31.79 4.44
C LEU A 529 -13.50 -32.53 4.58
N ASP A 530 -14.54 -31.95 3.99
CA ASP A 530 -15.84 -32.57 3.80
C ASP A 530 -15.81 -33.45 2.54
N PRO A 531 -16.74 -34.41 2.36
CA PRO A 531 -16.82 -35.28 1.18
C PRO A 531 -17.40 -34.54 -0.05
N VAL A 532 -16.84 -33.37 -0.36
CA VAL A 532 -17.21 -32.47 -1.46
C VAL A 532 -15.95 -31.96 -2.17
N PRO A 533 -16.05 -31.45 -3.41
CA PRO A 533 -14.91 -30.95 -4.16
C PRO A 533 -14.07 -29.88 -3.48
N VAL A 534 -14.74 -28.95 -2.81
CA VAL A 534 -14.13 -27.84 -2.09
C VAL A 534 -14.87 -27.71 -0.78
N THR A 535 -14.09 -27.68 0.30
CA THR A 535 -14.62 -27.48 1.64
C THR A 535 -14.43 -26.03 2.06
N THR A 536 -15.48 -25.38 2.50
CA THR A 536 -15.40 -24.00 3.02
C THR A 536 -15.26 -24.04 4.54
N ARG A 537 -14.29 -23.28 5.07
CA ARG A 537 -14.14 -22.97 6.49
C ARG A 537 -14.00 -21.47 6.69
N PHE A 538 -14.12 -21.02 7.93
CA PHE A 538 -13.99 -19.61 8.29
C PHE A 538 -12.86 -19.45 9.30
N LEU A 539 -11.96 -18.51 9.01
CA LEU A 539 -11.08 -17.93 10.02
C LEU A 539 -11.81 -16.74 10.64
N ARG A 540 -11.71 -16.59 11.96
CA ARG A 540 -12.38 -15.52 12.70
C ARG A 540 -11.40 -14.80 13.59
N ALA A 541 -11.58 -13.50 13.77
CA ALA A 541 -10.78 -12.67 14.66
C ALA A 541 -11.68 -11.80 15.53
N HIS A 542 -11.24 -11.54 16.75
CA HIS A 542 -11.90 -10.63 17.68
C HIS A 542 -10.85 -9.69 18.26
N VAL A 543 -11.05 -8.39 18.13
CA VAL A 543 -10.09 -7.38 18.60
C VAL A 543 -10.79 -6.46 19.59
N ASP A 544 -10.34 -6.49 20.84
CA ASP A 544 -10.74 -5.56 21.90
C ASP A 544 -9.73 -4.41 22.00
N TYR A 545 -10.18 -3.17 21.95
CA TYR A 545 -9.32 -1.99 21.97
C TYR A 545 -9.96 -0.81 22.71
N THR A 546 -9.11 0.12 23.14
CA THR A 546 -9.53 1.41 23.68
C THR A 546 -9.29 2.45 22.60
N TYR A 547 -10.34 3.17 22.23
CA TYR A 547 -10.32 4.19 21.19
C TYR A 547 -10.55 5.58 21.80
N MET A 548 -9.93 6.60 21.21
CA MET A 548 -10.14 7.99 21.59
C MET A 548 -10.53 8.80 20.36
N ILE A 549 -11.60 9.57 20.48
CA ILE A 549 -11.99 10.58 19.50
C ILE A 549 -11.69 11.93 20.08
N THR A 550 -11.11 12.78 19.26
CA THR A 550 -10.73 14.15 19.60
C THR A 550 -11.46 15.10 18.67
N GLU A 551 -12.10 16.11 19.25
CA GLU A 551 -12.70 17.20 18.50
C GLU A 551 -12.25 18.53 19.11
N GLU A 552 -12.00 19.52 18.25
CA GLU A 552 -11.33 20.76 18.64
C GLU A 552 -12.09 22.00 18.15
N ILE A 553 -12.05 23.07 18.95
CA ILE A 553 -12.56 24.38 18.55
C ILE A 553 -11.66 25.49 19.05
N ASP A 554 -11.25 26.37 18.15
CA ASP A 554 -10.49 27.56 18.53
C ASP A 554 -11.41 28.61 19.15
N PHE A 555 -10.92 29.32 20.17
CA PHE A 555 -11.58 30.47 20.78
C PHE A 555 -10.60 31.50 21.32
N GLU A 556 -11.06 32.75 21.37
CA GLU A 556 -10.29 33.89 21.87
C GLU A 556 -10.89 34.35 23.19
N VAL A 557 -10.02 34.68 24.14
CA VAL A 557 -10.35 35.23 25.45
C VAL A 557 -9.86 36.67 25.48
N GLU A 558 -10.80 37.61 25.54
CA GLU A 558 -10.53 39.05 25.58
C GLU A 558 -10.18 39.51 27.00
N PRO A 559 -9.41 40.61 27.16
CA PRO A 559 -9.20 41.21 28.46
C PRO A 559 -10.53 41.69 29.07
N LEU A 560 -10.65 41.61 30.39
CA LEU A 560 -11.82 42.13 31.10
C LEU A 560 -12.06 43.62 30.78
N PRO A 561 -13.29 44.01 30.42
CA PRO A 561 -13.60 45.40 30.11
C PRO A 561 -13.29 46.30 31.32
N GLY A 562 -12.27 47.16 31.20
CA GLY A 562 -11.85 48.10 32.25
C GLY A 562 -10.46 47.85 32.83
N ASN A 563 -9.75 46.81 32.40
CA ASN A 563 -8.35 46.57 32.79
C ASN A 563 -7.39 46.97 31.65
N THR A 564 -7.43 48.23 31.23
CA THR A 564 -6.39 48.82 30.35
C THR A 564 -5.30 49.41 31.23
N THR A 565 -4.19 48.70 31.41
CA THR A 565 -2.93 49.26 31.92
C THR A 565 -1.94 49.51 30.80
#